data_AF-A0A5Q2FBB0-F1
#
_entry.id   AF-A0A5Q2FBB0-F1
#
_cell.length_a   1.000
_cell.length_b   1.000
_cell.length_c   1.000
_cell.angle_alpha   90.00
_cell.angle_beta   90.00
_cell.angle_gamma   90.00
#
_symmetry.space_group_name_H-M   'P 1'
#
loop_
_entity.id
_entity.type
_entity.pdbx_description
1 polymer ?
#
loop_
_entity_poly.entity_id
_entity_poly.type
_entity_poly.pdbx_seq_one_letter_code
_entity_poly.pdbx_strand_id
1 'polypeptide(L)'
;MTDNNFDRETLRALADEGNELALDRLADLADAEDDLPTLSELLDEGSAHAGALLTRRAVARRDLLELQRLADAGSPDAEVALTRLLM
;
A
#
# COMPACT_ATOMS: atom_id res chain seq x y z
N MET A 1 21.02 15.01 11.20
CA MET A 1 21.25 13.60 10.85
C MET A 1 20.04 13.21 10.03
N THR A 2 20.04 13.57 8.76
CA THR A 2 18.88 13.51 7.85
C THR A 2 19.34 12.71 6.65
N ASP A 3 19.73 11.47 6.90
CA ASP A 3 20.53 10.67 5.98
C ASP A 3 19.82 9.34 5.78
N ASN A 4 18.80 9.34 4.91
CA ASN A 4 18.28 8.18 4.14
C ASN A 4 16.89 8.39 3.50
N ASN A 5 16.31 9.58 3.61
CA ASN A 5 15.11 9.91 2.86
C ASN A 5 15.54 10.25 1.43
N PHE A 6 15.63 9.26 0.54
CA PHE A 6 15.53 9.57 -0.90
C PHE A 6 14.33 10.52 -1.03
N ASP A 7 14.53 11.70 -1.62
CA ASP A 7 13.45 12.67 -1.75
C ASP A 7 12.24 11.94 -2.33
N ARG A 8 11.07 12.08 -1.71
CA ARG A 8 9.83 11.42 -2.15
C ARG A 8 9.62 11.61 -3.65
N GLU A 9 10.01 12.78 -4.17
CA GLU A 9 10.04 13.11 -5.59
C GLU A 9 11.01 12.23 -6.41
N THR A 10 12.20 11.94 -5.91
CA THR A 10 13.16 11.02 -6.56
C THR A 10 12.64 9.59 -6.56
N LEU A 11 12.07 9.12 -5.44
CA LEU A 11 11.44 7.80 -5.39
C LEU A 11 10.24 7.72 -6.34
N ARG A 12 9.46 8.79 -6.45
CA ARG A 12 8.32 8.87 -7.38
C ARG A 12 8.79 8.79 -8.82
N ALA A 13 9.80 9.56 -9.20
CA ALA A 13 10.39 9.49 -10.54
C ALA A 13 10.90 8.07 -10.86
N LEU A 14 11.60 7.42 -9.93
CA LEU A 14 12.06 6.05 -10.11
C LEU A 14 10.90 5.06 -10.22
N ALA A 15 9.86 5.21 -9.40
CA ALA A 15 8.65 4.40 -9.47
C ALA A 15 7.92 4.56 -10.81
N ASP A 16 7.81 5.79 -11.32
CA ASP A 16 7.27 6.11 -12.64
C ASP A 16 8.13 5.50 -13.77
N GLU A 17 9.44 5.35 -13.56
CA GLU A 17 10.35 4.60 -14.44
C GLU A 17 10.18 3.06 -14.31
N GLY A 18 9.32 2.59 -13.42
CA GLY A 18 9.05 1.16 -13.18
C GLY A 18 9.95 0.53 -12.10
N ASN A 19 10.57 1.33 -11.24
CA ASN A 19 11.38 0.82 -10.14
C ASN A 19 10.50 0.33 -8.98
N GLU A 20 10.30 -0.97 -8.90
CA GLU A 20 9.51 -1.63 -7.85
C GLU A 20 10.02 -1.31 -6.44
N LEU A 21 11.35 -1.26 -6.24
CA LEU A 21 11.92 -0.91 -4.92
C LEU A 21 11.60 0.54 -4.53
N ALA A 22 11.53 1.45 -5.48
CA ALA A 22 11.15 2.83 -5.21
C ALA A 22 9.66 2.93 -4.85
N LEU A 23 8.82 2.17 -5.54
CA LEU A 23 7.39 2.03 -5.25
C LEU A 23 7.16 1.48 -3.84
N ASP A 24 7.87 0.43 -3.45
CA ASP A 24 7.82 -0.15 -2.10
C ASP A 24 8.27 0.83 -1.02
N ARG A 25 9.34 1.61 -1.29
CA ARG A 25 9.82 2.64 -0.37
C ARG A 25 8.81 3.79 -0.20
N LEU A 26 8.13 4.20 -1.27
CA LEU A 26 7.05 5.17 -1.18
C LEU A 26 5.89 4.64 -0.34
N ALA A 27 5.55 3.35 -0.49
CA ALA A 27 4.51 2.72 0.29
C ALA A 27 4.88 2.64 1.78
N ASP A 28 6.11 2.25 2.12
CA ASP A 28 6.59 2.28 3.51
C ASP A 28 6.51 3.69 4.12
N LEU A 29 6.91 4.72 3.35
CA LEU A 29 6.85 6.11 3.80
C LEU A 29 5.40 6.55 4.03
N ALA A 30 4.51 6.25 3.10
CA ALA A 30 3.08 6.56 3.21
C ALA A 30 2.43 5.82 4.40
N ASP A 31 2.78 4.56 4.65
CA ASP A 31 2.31 3.82 5.81
C ASP A 31 2.80 4.41 7.13
N ALA A 32 4.07 4.84 7.18
CA ALA A 32 4.63 5.52 8.35
C ALA A 32 3.96 6.88 8.62
N GLU A 33 3.53 7.59 7.59
CA GLU A 33 2.79 8.86 7.70
C GLU A 33 1.27 8.70 7.85
N ASP A 34 0.75 7.46 7.89
CA ASP A 34 -0.70 7.17 7.91
C ASP A 34 -1.45 7.68 6.64
N ASP A 35 -0.72 7.86 5.55
CA ASP A 35 -1.21 8.42 4.29
C ASP A 35 -1.87 7.32 3.42
N LEU A 36 -3.09 6.95 3.81
CA LEU A 36 -3.94 6.00 3.07
C LEU A 36 -4.21 6.42 1.62
N PRO A 37 -4.47 7.70 1.28
CA PRO A 37 -4.62 8.13 -0.11
C PRO A 37 -3.42 7.74 -0.96
N THR A 38 -2.20 8.06 -0.51
CA THR A 38 -0.98 7.73 -1.24
C THR A 38 -0.80 6.23 -1.39
N LEU A 39 -1.06 5.43 -0.34
CA LEU A 39 -1.01 3.97 -0.45
C LEU A 39 -2.01 3.42 -1.47
N SER A 40 -3.22 3.98 -1.52
CA SER A 40 -4.24 3.56 -2.49
C SER A 40 -3.80 3.87 -3.92
N GLU A 41 -3.25 5.05 -4.17
CA GLU A 41 -2.70 5.41 -5.48
C GLU A 41 -1.58 4.44 -5.89
N LEU A 42 -0.65 4.14 -4.98
CA LEU A 42 0.43 3.18 -5.25
C LEU A 42 -0.11 1.78 -5.56
N LEU A 43 -1.17 1.33 -4.89
CA LEU A 43 -1.83 0.06 -5.20
C LEU A 43 -2.45 0.09 -6.61
N ASP A 44 -3.16 1.17 -6.95
CA ASP A 44 -3.76 1.35 -8.27
C ASP A 44 -2.69 1.41 -9.39
N GLU A 45 -1.50 1.90 -9.07
CA GLU A 45 -0.31 1.88 -9.94
C GLU A 45 0.36 0.48 -10.04
N GLY A 46 -0.07 -0.48 -9.22
CA GLY A 46 0.40 -1.88 -9.23
C GLY A 46 1.34 -2.27 -8.08
N SER A 47 1.47 -1.44 -7.04
CA SER A 47 2.26 -1.78 -5.85
C SER A 47 1.60 -2.87 -5.02
N ALA A 48 2.14 -4.08 -5.09
CA ALA A 48 1.73 -5.17 -4.22
C ALA A 48 2.00 -4.85 -2.73
N HIS A 49 3.11 -4.16 -2.43
CA HIS A 49 3.47 -3.79 -1.06
C HIS A 49 2.48 -2.79 -0.45
N ALA A 50 2.04 -1.79 -1.21
CA ALA A 50 1.01 -0.86 -0.75
C ALA A 50 -0.32 -1.57 -0.42
N GLY A 51 -0.75 -2.50 -1.28
CA GLY A 51 -1.93 -3.33 -1.02
C GLY A 51 -1.81 -4.19 0.24
N ALA A 52 -0.64 -4.78 0.48
CA ALA A 52 -0.39 -5.57 1.70
C ALA A 52 -0.44 -4.70 2.98
N LEU A 53 0.13 -3.49 2.95
CA LEU A 53 0.10 -2.54 4.06
C LEU A 53 -1.33 -2.09 4.38
N LEU A 54 -2.09 -1.67 3.35
CA LEU A 54 -3.50 -1.29 3.49
C LEU A 54 -4.34 -2.46 4.04
N THR A 55 -4.13 -3.67 3.52
CA THR A 55 -4.81 -4.87 3.99
C THR A 55 -4.55 -5.11 5.46
N ARG A 56 -3.28 -5.09 5.88
CA ARG A 56 -2.89 -5.34 7.27
C ARG A 56 -3.56 -4.32 8.21
N ARG A 57 -3.62 -3.05 7.82
CA ARG A 57 -4.32 -2.00 8.56
C ARG A 57 -5.83 -2.26 8.63
N ALA A 58 -6.47 -2.54 7.50
CA ALA A 58 -7.89 -2.82 7.43
C ALA A 58 -8.27 -4.05 8.28
N VAL A 59 -7.45 -5.12 8.26
CA VAL A 59 -7.60 -6.28 9.16
C VAL A 59 -7.50 -5.88 10.63
N ALA A 60 -6.50 -5.08 11.00
CA ALA A 60 -6.31 -4.64 12.38
C ALA A 60 -7.52 -3.82 12.88
N ARG A 61 -8.17 -3.06 11.99
CA ARG A 61 -9.37 -2.28 12.26
C ARG A 61 -10.68 -3.08 12.09
N ARG A 62 -10.61 -4.32 11.59
CA ARG A 62 -11.75 -5.12 11.09
C ARG A 62 -12.64 -4.34 10.11
N ASP A 63 -12.02 -3.55 9.25
CA ASP A 63 -12.72 -2.78 8.23
C ASP A 63 -12.99 -3.66 7.01
N LEU A 64 -14.17 -4.28 6.98
CA LEU A 64 -14.56 -5.16 5.89
C LEU A 64 -14.79 -4.40 4.58
N LEU A 65 -15.21 -3.14 4.64
CA LEU A 65 -15.47 -2.33 3.45
C LEU A 65 -14.17 -1.98 2.76
N GLU A 66 -13.15 -1.58 3.53
CA GLU A 66 -11.83 -1.32 3.00
C GLU A 66 -11.20 -2.60 2.43
N LEU A 67 -11.32 -3.73 3.13
CA LEU A 67 -10.83 -5.02 2.62
C LEU A 67 -11.51 -5.42 1.30
N GLN A 68 -12.82 -5.19 1.16
CA GLN A 68 -13.52 -5.39 -0.11
C GLN A 68 -12.95 -4.51 -1.21
N ARG A 69 -12.79 -3.20 -0.94
CA ARG A 69 -12.24 -2.26 -1.91
C ARG A 69 -10.84 -2.65 -2.35
N LEU A 70 -9.98 -3.07 -1.42
CA LEU A 70 -8.61 -3.51 -1.72
C LEU A 70 -8.59 -4.80 -2.55
N ALA A 71 -9.51 -5.74 -2.26
CA ALA A 71 -9.66 -6.96 -3.05
C ALA A 71 -10.12 -6.65 -4.49
N ASP A 72 -11.10 -5.74 -4.64
CA ASP A 72 -11.56 -5.24 -5.95
C ASP A 72 -10.44 -4.50 -6.71
N ALA A 73 -9.54 -3.82 -6.00
CA ALA A 73 -8.34 -3.19 -6.56
C ALA A 73 -7.23 -4.21 -6.92
N GLY A 74 -7.45 -5.50 -6.67
CA GLY A 74 -6.52 -6.58 -7.04
C GLY A 74 -5.52 -6.95 -5.95
N SER A 75 -5.75 -6.57 -4.69
CA SER A 75 -4.92 -7.03 -3.56
C SER A 75 -5.32 -8.46 -3.14
N PRO A 76 -4.47 -9.48 -3.38
CA PRO A 76 -4.81 -10.86 -3.01
C PRO A 76 -4.85 -11.07 -1.49
N ASP A 77 -4.00 -10.35 -0.74
CA ASP A 77 -4.02 -10.39 0.72
C ASP A 77 -5.36 -9.91 1.28
N ALA A 78 -5.97 -8.89 0.67
CA ALA A 78 -7.26 -8.36 1.07
C ALA A 78 -8.39 -9.39 0.89
N GLU A 79 -8.40 -10.09 -0.26
CA GLU A 79 -9.40 -11.14 -0.55
C GLU A 79 -9.32 -12.28 0.48
N VAL A 80 -8.10 -12.72 0.80
CA VAL A 80 -7.85 -13.78 1.80
C VAL A 80 -8.29 -13.32 3.18
N ALA A 81 -7.92 -12.10 3.57
CA ALA A 81 -8.27 -11.51 4.85
C ALA A 81 -9.79 -11.34 5.02
N LEU A 82 -10.46 -10.84 3.99
CA LEU A 82 -11.90 -10.68 3.95
C LEU A 82 -12.61 -12.02 4.15
N THR A 83 -12.23 -13.03 3.37
CA THR A 83 -12.76 -14.40 3.49
C THR A 83 -12.58 -14.94 4.91
N ARG A 84 -11.40 -14.72 5.51
CA ARG A 84 -11.09 -15.18 6.87
C ARG A 84 -11.91 -14.48 7.95
N LEU A 85 -12.29 -13.22 7.75
CA LEU A 85 -13.09 -12.45 8.71
C LEU A 85 -14.60 -12.69 8.58
N LEU A 86 -15.05 -13.14 7.41
CA LEU A 86 -16.46 -13.48 7.13
C LEU A 86 -16.83 -14.92 7.54
N MET A 87 -15.83 -15.74 7.89
CA MET A 87 -16.00 -17.13 8.35
C MET A 87 -16.08 -17.22 9.88
#